data_AF-A0A3B9T8R9-F1
#
_entry.id   AF-A0A3B9T8R9-F1
#
_cell.length_a   1.000
_cell.length_b   1.000
_cell.length_c   1.000
_cell.angle_alpha   90.00
_cell.angle_beta   90.00
_cell.angle_gamma   90.00
#
_symmetry.space_group_name_H-M   'P 1'
#
loop_
_entity.id
_entity.type
_entity.pdbx_description
1 polymer ?
#
loop_
_entity_poly.entity_id
_entity_poly.type
_entity_poly.pdbx_seq_one_letter_code
_entity_poly.pdbx_strand_id
1 'polypeptide(L)'
;QYFGTTDTYLCGLYQVEVLSLPRMMVDSVKVSENYTTTVRIPGPGIVVIKKPTLGYGAIHREQESGLELIYNLRENINHVESLYLLPGKYRITFRSKFKNSTTSTKEVRFEVKTGETITLDIQ
;
A
#
# COMPACT_ATOMS: atom_id res chain seq x y z
N GLN A 1 5.83 9.84 -8.71
CA GLN A 1 5.75 10.78 -7.57
C GLN A 1 7.10 11.46 -7.46
N TYR A 2 7.17 12.78 -7.54
CA TYR A 2 8.41 13.53 -7.35
C TYR A 2 8.64 13.69 -5.84
N PHE A 3 9.81 13.30 -5.36
CA PHE A 3 10.22 13.44 -3.97
C PHE A 3 11.45 14.34 -3.90
N GLY A 4 11.62 15.06 -2.79
CA GLY A 4 12.78 15.94 -2.59
C GLY A 4 12.66 17.32 -3.24
N THR A 5 11.46 17.72 -3.65
CA THR A 5 11.18 19.10 -4.07
C THR A 5 10.84 19.97 -2.87
N THR A 6 11.13 21.25 -2.97
CA THR A 6 10.76 22.27 -1.97
C THR A 6 9.82 23.24 -2.65
N ASP A 7 8.67 23.49 -2.02
CA ASP A 7 7.64 24.39 -2.52
C ASP A 7 7.27 25.41 -1.43
N THR A 8 6.96 26.64 -1.84
CA THR A 8 6.61 27.75 -0.95
C THR A 8 5.10 27.83 -0.77
N TYR A 9 4.65 27.94 0.48
CA TYR A 9 3.24 28.04 0.85
C TYR A 9 3.00 29.24 1.78
N LEU A 10 1.73 29.66 1.89
CA LEU A 10 1.32 30.65 2.88
C LEU A 10 1.47 30.09 4.30
N CYS A 11 1.80 30.94 5.27
CA CYS A 11 1.91 30.53 6.67
C CYS A 11 0.56 30.01 7.18
N GLY A 12 0.60 28.90 7.93
CA GLY A 12 -0.62 28.25 8.41
C GLY A 12 -0.40 26.81 8.86
N LEU A 13 -1.50 26.16 9.23
CA LEU A 13 -1.55 24.73 9.53
C LEU A 13 -2.25 24.02 8.38
N TYR A 14 -1.60 22.98 7.86
CA TYR A 14 -2.11 22.20 6.76
C TYR A 14 -2.23 20.73 7.16
N GLN A 15 -3.21 20.07 6.56
CA GLN A 15 -3.24 18.62 6.46
C GLN A 15 -2.65 18.25 5.10
N VAL A 16 -1.63 17.39 5.10
CA VAL A 16 -0.96 16.93 3.89
C VAL A 16 -1.38 15.49 3.62
N GLU A 17 -1.93 15.24 2.44
CA GLU A 17 -2.19 13.91 1.94
C GLU A 17 -1.04 13.43 1.05
N VAL A 18 -0.46 12.28 1.40
CA VAL A 18 0.54 11.61 0.59
C VAL A 18 -0.15 10.50 -0.19
N LEU A 19 -0.08 10.57 -1.53
CA LEU A 19 -0.65 9.59 -2.47
C LEU A 19 0.17 8.29 -2.55
N SER A 20 0.51 7.73 -1.39
CA SER A 20 1.13 6.43 -1.22
C SER A 20 0.08 5.31 -1.12
N LEU A 21 0.54 4.06 -1.06
CA LEU A 21 -0.28 2.90 -0.72
C LEU A 21 0.22 2.29 0.59
N PRO A 22 -0.57 2.24 1.68
CA PRO A 22 -1.81 2.99 1.91
C PRO A 22 -1.62 4.52 1.83
N ARG A 23 -2.74 5.26 1.68
CA ARG A 23 -2.75 6.73 1.77
C ARG A 23 -2.27 7.14 3.15
N MET A 24 -1.36 8.10 3.22
CA MET A 24 -0.83 8.62 4.48
C MET A 24 -1.27 10.06 4.68
N MET A 25 -1.96 10.31 5.80
CA MET A 25 -2.33 11.65 6.23
C MET A 25 -1.30 12.16 7.23
N VAL A 26 -0.81 13.38 7.02
CA VAL A 26 0.04 14.09 7.97
C VAL A 26 -0.68 15.33 8.43
N ASP A 27 -1.21 15.26 9.64
CA ASP A 27 -1.96 16.36 10.25
C ASP A 27 -1.03 17.43 10.80
N SER A 28 -1.53 18.66 10.85
CA SER A 28 -0.88 19.78 11.55
C SER A 28 0.53 20.12 11.06
N VAL A 29 0.77 20.04 9.76
CA VAL A 29 2.01 20.53 9.14
C VAL A 29 2.01 22.06 9.24
N LYS A 30 2.87 22.59 10.12
CA LYS A 30 3.00 24.03 10.35
C LYS A 30 3.95 24.64 9.34
N VAL A 31 3.45 25.54 8.49
CA VAL A 31 4.26 26.39 7.63
C VAL A 31 4.45 27.74 8.33
N SER A 32 5.70 28.13 8.56
CA SER A 32 6.07 29.38 9.23
C SER A 32 6.99 30.20 8.34
N GLU A 33 7.01 31.51 8.55
CA GLU A 33 7.88 32.42 7.81
C GLU A 33 9.36 32.06 8.01
N ASN A 34 10.13 32.13 6.93
CA ASN A 34 11.58 31.86 6.92
C ASN A 34 11.98 30.51 7.56
N TYR A 35 11.11 29.50 7.48
CA TYR A 35 11.35 28.17 8.04
C TYR A 35 10.94 27.07 7.07
N THR A 36 11.80 26.06 6.91
CA THR A 36 11.50 24.86 6.12
C THR A 36 10.97 23.75 7.03
N THR A 37 9.70 23.39 6.86
CA THR A 37 9.08 22.26 7.57
C THR A 37 9.23 20.98 6.75
N THR A 38 9.96 20.01 7.28
CA THR A 38 10.22 18.74 6.59
C THR A 38 9.25 17.66 7.02
N VAL A 39 8.41 17.20 6.09
CA VAL A 39 7.55 16.03 6.28
C VAL A 39 8.33 14.77 5.91
N ARG A 40 8.52 13.86 6.86
CA ARG A 40 9.23 12.59 6.63
C ARG A 40 8.23 11.49 6.28
N ILE A 41 8.38 10.92 5.09
CA ILE A 41 7.59 9.79 4.60
C ILE A 41 8.49 8.56 4.63
N PRO A 42 8.06 7.43 5.21
CA PRO A 42 8.84 6.20 5.17
C PRO A 42 9.02 5.73 3.71
N GLY A 43 10.21 5.21 3.40
CA GLY A 43 10.44 4.64 2.07
C GLY A 43 9.56 3.41 1.84
N PRO A 44 9.10 3.16 0.60
CA PRO A 44 8.27 1.99 0.30
C PRO A 44 9.10 0.70 0.30
N GLY A 45 8.42 -0.43 0.50
CA GLY A 45 8.88 -1.74 0.06
C GLY A 45 8.16 -2.17 -1.22
N ILE A 46 8.68 -3.19 -1.90
CA ILE A 46 8.13 -3.74 -3.13
C ILE A 46 7.50 -5.10 -2.83
N VAL A 47 6.24 -5.28 -3.22
CA VAL A 47 5.53 -6.55 -3.09
C VAL A 47 5.22 -7.08 -4.48
N VAL A 48 5.78 -8.24 -4.82
CA VAL A 48 5.62 -8.93 -6.09
C VAL A 48 4.67 -10.09 -5.88
N ILE A 49 3.48 -10.02 -6.47
CA ILE A 49 2.41 -11.01 -6.26
C ILE A 49 2.31 -11.86 -7.51
N LYS A 50 2.60 -13.17 -7.38
CA LYS A 50 2.41 -14.13 -8.46
C LYS A 50 1.06 -14.82 -8.29
N LYS A 51 0.21 -14.66 -9.29
CA LYS A 51 -1.13 -15.26 -9.36
C LYS A 51 -1.06 -16.56 -10.15
N PRO A 52 -1.70 -17.65 -9.69
CA PRO A 52 -1.66 -18.93 -10.38
C PRO A 52 -2.67 -18.99 -11.54
N THR A 53 -3.76 -18.22 -11.44
CA THR A 53 -4.86 -18.16 -12.40
C THR A 53 -5.50 -16.76 -12.39
N LEU A 54 -6.43 -16.50 -13.31
CA LEU A 54 -7.33 -15.34 -13.20
C LEU A 54 -8.21 -15.48 -11.95
N GLY A 55 -8.44 -14.38 -11.25
CA GLY A 55 -9.16 -14.41 -9.99
C GLY A 55 -9.35 -13.04 -9.37
N TYR A 56 -10.12 -13.04 -8.31
CA TYR A 56 -10.42 -11.88 -7.49
C TYR A 56 -9.50 -11.91 -6.28
N GLY A 57 -8.98 -10.75 -5.89
CA GLY A 57 -8.24 -10.67 -4.65
C GLY A 57 -8.01 -9.25 -4.22
N ALA A 58 -7.65 -9.09 -2.96
CA ALA A 58 -7.45 -7.81 -2.34
C ALA A 58 -6.36 -7.89 -1.27
N ILE A 59 -5.63 -6.79 -1.14
CA ILE A 59 -4.65 -6.57 -0.08
C ILE A 59 -5.30 -5.70 0.98
N HIS A 60 -5.22 -6.18 2.21
CA HIS A 60 -5.68 -5.49 3.39
C HIS A 60 -4.48 -5.16 4.27
N ARG A 61 -4.51 -4.00 4.93
CA ARG A 61 -3.59 -3.66 6.00
C ARG A 61 -4.20 -4.10 7.32
N GLU A 62 -3.38 -4.73 8.17
CA GLU A 62 -3.78 -5.09 9.53
C GLU A 62 -3.52 -3.90 10.45
N GLN A 63 -4.59 -3.36 11.03
CA GLN A 63 -4.58 -2.29 12.03
C GLN A 63 -5.26 -2.78 13.32
N GLU A 64 -5.08 -2.05 14.42
CA GLU A 64 -5.78 -2.36 15.68
C GLU A 64 -7.31 -2.25 15.54
N SER A 65 -7.79 -1.35 14.69
CA SER A 65 -9.21 -1.17 14.36
C SER A 65 -9.76 -2.24 13.42
N GLY A 66 -8.90 -3.12 12.88
CA GLY A 66 -9.29 -4.20 11.97
C GLY A 66 -8.55 -4.17 10.64
N LEU A 67 -9.24 -4.60 9.58
CA LEU A 67 -8.67 -4.74 8.24
C LEU A 67 -9.09 -3.58 7.36
N GLU A 68 -8.11 -2.86 6.85
CA GLU A 68 -8.31 -1.77 5.92
C GLU A 68 -8.02 -2.26 4.49
N LEU A 69 -8.98 -2.13 3.57
CA LEU A 69 -8.77 -2.47 2.17
C LEU A 69 -7.85 -1.44 1.52
N ILE A 70 -6.68 -1.89 1.03
CA ILE A 70 -5.67 -1.01 0.42
C ILE A 70 -5.71 -1.05 -1.09
N TYR A 71 -5.88 -2.25 -1.65
CA TYR A 71 -5.74 -2.45 -3.09
C TYR A 71 -6.48 -3.69 -3.57
N ASN A 72 -7.23 -3.56 -4.67
CA ASN A 72 -7.84 -4.68 -5.38
C ASN A 72 -6.88 -5.18 -6.46
N LEU A 73 -6.58 -6.47 -6.46
CA LEU A 73 -5.75 -7.10 -7.49
C LEU A 73 -6.42 -6.99 -8.85
N ARG A 74 -5.62 -6.84 -9.91
CA ARG A 74 -6.15 -6.77 -11.27
C ARG A 74 -6.66 -8.14 -11.71
N GLU A 75 -7.96 -8.22 -11.94
CA GLU A 75 -8.66 -9.48 -12.25
C GLU A 75 -8.28 -10.09 -13.60
N ASN A 76 -7.95 -9.24 -14.58
CA ASN A 76 -7.67 -9.65 -15.97
C ASN A 76 -6.18 -9.98 -16.22
N ILE A 77 -5.35 -9.98 -15.17
CA ILE A 77 -3.90 -10.29 -15.26
C ILE A 77 -3.63 -11.56 -14.45
N ASN A 78 -3.09 -12.60 -15.09
CA ASN A 78 -2.88 -13.94 -14.54
C ASN A 78 -1.40 -14.29 -14.27
N HIS A 79 -0.51 -13.31 -14.12
CA HIS A 79 0.92 -13.57 -13.91
C HIS A 79 1.45 -12.84 -12.68
N VAL A 80 1.99 -11.64 -12.85
CA VAL A 80 2.71 -10.93 -11.80
C VAL A 80 2.15 -9.53 -11.66
N GLU A 81 1.96 -9.10 -10.43
CA GLU A 81 1.55 -7.76 -10.08
C GLU A 81 2.48 -7.21 -8.99
N SER A 82 3.18 -6.13 -9.30
CA SER A 82 4.14 -5.50 -8.38
C SER A 82 3.59 -4.19 -7.85
N LEU A 83 3.65 -4.01 -6.53
CA LEU A 83 3.13 -2.84 -5.83
C LEU A 83 4.20 -2.25 -4.91
N TYR A 84 4.22 -0.93 -4.82
CA TYR A 84 5.00 -0.20 -3.81
C TYR A 84 4.09 0.06 -2.61
N LEU A 85 4.39 -0.56 -1.47
CA LEU A 85 3.62 -0.39 -0.24
C LEU A 85 4.47 0.29 0.84
N LEU A 86 3.87 1.17 1.64
CA LEU A 86 4.50 1.66 2.85
C LEU A 86 4.72 0.51 3.85
N PRO A 87 5.71 0.63 4.75
CA PRO A 87 5.97 -0.40 5.75
C PRO A 87 4.75 -0.70 6.63
N GLY A 88 4.53 -1.98 6.93
CA GLY A 88 3.38 -2.41 7.73
C GLY A 88 3.07 -3.89 7.59
N LYS A 89 2.07 -4.34 8.35
CA LYS A 89 1.54 -5.71 8.29
C LYS A 89 0.34 -5.77 7.37
N TYR A 90 0.36 -6.74 6.48
CA TYR A 90 -0.62 -6.88 5.40
C TYR A 90 -1.10 -8.31 5.27
N ARG A 91 -2.24 -8.41 4.60
CA ARG A 91 -2.89 -9.67 4.30
C ARG A 91 -3.46 -9.65 2.91
N ILE A 92 -3.04 -10.61 2.10
CA ILE A 92 -3.60 -10.82 0.77
C ILE A 92 -4.64 -11.93 0.82
N THR A 93 -5.77 -11.68 0.18
CA THR A 93 -6.83 -12.66 -0.05
C THR A 93 -6.98 -12.86 -1.55
N PHE A 94 -7.07 -14.11 -1.99
CA PHE A 94 -7.20 -14.43 -3.41
C PHE A 94 -8.12 -15.62 -3.63
N ARG A 95 -8.98 -15.52 -4.63
CA ARG A 95 -9.89 -16.55 -5.09
C ARG A 95 -9.83 -16.67 -6.60
N SER A 96 -9.57 -17.87 -7.10
CA SER A 96 -9.62 -18.16 -8.54
C SER A 96 -11.03 -17.97 -9.10
N LYS A 97 -11.13 -17.36 -10.30
CA LYS A 97 -12.39 -17.15 -11.03
C LYS A 97 -13.03 -18.47 -11.47
N PHE A 98 -12.24 -19.52 -11.65
CA PHE A 98 -12.69 -20.82 -12.17
C PHE A 98 -13.16 -21.79 -11.09
N LYS A 99 -13.11 -21.41 -9.80
CA LYS A 99 -13.58 -22.24 -8.69
C LYS A 99 -14.90 -21.70 -8.13
N ASN A 100 -15.96 -22.50 -8.26
CA ASN A 100 -17.32 -22.14 -7.86
C ASN A 100 -17.58 -22.24 -6.35
N SER A 101 -16.67 -22.81 -5.57
CA SER A 101 -16.80 -22.90 -4.10
C SER A 101 -16.09 -21.75 -3.39
N THR A 102 -16.79 -21.11 -2.44
CA THR A 102 -16.26 -20.05 -1.55
C THR A 102 -15.13 -20.54 -0.64
N THR A 103 -15.03 -21.84 -0.38
CA THR A 103 -13.98 -22.46 0.45
C THR A 103 -12.58 -22.39 -0.19
N SER A 104 -12.47 -21.95 -1.46
CA SER A 104 -11.20 -21.87 -2.18
C SER A 104 -10.45 -20.54 -2.05
N THR A 105 -10.88 -19.64 -1.15
CA THR A 105 -10.16 -18.39 -0.89
C THR A 105 -8.88 -18.69 -0.10
N LYS A 106 -7.74 -18.23 -0.62
CA LYS A 106 -6.45 -18.31 0.04
C LYS A 106 -6.14 -16.99 0.72
N GLU A 107 -5.64 -17.07 1.94
CA GLU A 107 -5.23 -15.92 2.75
C GLU A 107 -3.75 -16.08 3.13
N VAL A 108 -2.93 -15.06 2.88
CA VAL A 108 -1.51 -15.03 3.24
C VAL A 108 -1.21 -13.72 3.96
N ARG A 109 -0.58 -13.82 5.14
CA ARG A 109 -0.09 -12.65 5.90
C ARG A 109 1.38 -12.42 5.61
N PHE A 110 1.76 -11.15 5.50
CA PHE A 110 3.13 -10.73 5.25
C PHE A 110 3.39 -9.35 5.83
N GLU A 111 4.66 -9.02 6.06
CA GLU A 111 5.09 -7.73 6.59
C GLU A 111 6.01 -7.06 5.59
N VAL A 112 5.78 -5.78 5.27
CA VAL A 112 6.60 -4.99 4.35
C VAL A 112 7.52 -4.08 5.15
N LYS A 113 8.80 -4.06 4.79
CA LYS A 113 9.80 -3.13 5.33
C LYS A 113 10.34 -2.22 4.23
N THR A 114 10.85 -1.06 4.64
CA THR A 114 11.44 -0.07 3.73
C THR A 114 12.57 -0.68 2.91
N GLY A 115 12.53 -0.54 1.59
CA GLY A 115 13.59 -1.00 0.68
C GLY A 115 13.65 -2.51 0.46
N GLU A 116 12.77 -3.29 1.10
CA GLU A 116 12.70 -4.74 0.92
C GLU A 116 11.85 -5.09 -0.31
N THR A 117 12.19 -6.19 -0.98
CA THR A 117 11.35 -6.80 -2.02
C THR A 117 10.85 -8.16 -1.54
N ILE A 118 9.54 -8.33 -1.48
CA ILE A 118 8.88 -9.55 -1.03
C ILE A 118 8.15 -10.16 -2.21
N THR A 119 8.37 -11.46 -2.46
CA THR A 119 7.65 -12.20 -3.48
C THR A 119 6.63 -13.13 -2.84
N LEU A 120 5.36 -12.98 -3.19
CA LEU A 120 4.25 -13.79 -2.71
C LEU A 120 3.78 -14.71 -3.85
N ASP A 121 4.06 -16.00 -3.70
CA ASP A 121 3.59 -17.02 -4.62
C ASP A 121 2.27 -17.59 -4.12
N ILE A 122 1.16 -17.14 -4.72
CA ILE A 122 -0.16 -17.68 -4.41
C ILE A 122 -0.31 -18.97 -5.23
N GLN A 123 -0.14 -20.12 -4.59
CA GLN A 123 -0.46 -21.41 -5.24
C GLN A 123 -1.96 -21.68 -5.22
#